data_AF-A0A5C3NM32-F1
#
_entry.id   AF-A0A5C3NM32-F1
#
_cell.length_a   1.000
_cell.length_b   1.000
_cell.length_c   1.000
_cell.angle_alpha   90.00
_cell.angle_beta   90.00
_cell.angle_gamma   90.00
#
_symmetry.space_group_name_H-M   'P 1'
#
loop_
_entity.id
_entity.type
_entity.pdbx_description
1 polymer ?
#
loop_
_entity_poly.entity_id
_entity_poly.type
_entity_poly.pdbx_seq_one_letter_code
_entity_poly.pdbx_strand_id
1 'polypeptide(L)'
;WFPATSVNPKTAATFGLLEMFHTLSGQSKLSAFEYYAALARRTDNTGTCPPKDRYPAFLIMIREWRHLKMMKRAGRGNDVGGINATQAGECAVHCPACPQPGKNIPDESSPEEPLPRRYVWLHRLFVALDANFRLKRKKVSSDEADPGLSHGYAYIVSEQVYKAHLAAYDQELIAMSSNHCNNHDAVKLATLKNSAGLAATGVVSVDCARHGMKRPCSTADLQKGERHVNVDFVFMSSLQQNTPEEIMASYDVSCIYDKNFDFRFDKYGWDVSDHTIEWAIPKFHINAHRELCRANYNLHFIPFACRYDGESIERLWSEFNAAATSTKEMGPGSRRDTLDDIFGHHNWGKVIMLPGYLLNKIKKGVPERNAQVCAFRDYTESLPVDAVAEWRTAVETWEADRSQPNPFFIKRPAITQAAIKRQLSEEDADALKAGTAVVLHDKFSAGSMIIVGVELEELQRRLKTEVEALTDHATDIQRAKVQERQNVLRRRIDAWTEIQQLYMPGIATYRVRLISQVEDCYLPHNIPLLLPSAAASFIPCAPSLLQQEWRLRCAQAFDSLGDLRGHIEM
;
A
#
# COMPACT_ATOMS: atom_id res chain seq x y z
N TRP A 1 -21.74 -18.88 38.42
CA TRP A 1 -22.26 -17.52 38.15
C TRP A 1 -21.14 -16.53 38.39
N PHE A 2 -21.04 -15.48 37.58
CA PHE A 2 -20.08 -14.38 37.71
C PHE A 2 -20.85 -13.12 38.15
N PRO A 3 -20.51 -12.50 39.29
CA PRO A 3 -21.23 -11.33 39.78
C PRO A 3 -20.82 -10.06 39.03
N ALA A 4 -21.71 -9.07 38.97
CA ALA A 4 -21.39 -7.75 38.43
C ALA A 4 -20.58 -6.85 39.38
N THR A 5 -20.57 -7.17 40.69
CA THR A 5 -19.78 -6.50 41.71
C THR A 5 -19.28 -7.52 42.73
N SER A 6 -18.09 -7.32 43.29
CA SER A 6 -17.47 -8.27 44.22
C SER A 6 -17.91 -8.11 45.69
N VAL A 7 -18.30 -6.90 46.11
CA VAL A 7 -18.57 -6.59 47.53
C VAL A 7 -20.03 -6.86 47.94
N ASN A 8 -21.00 -6.50 47.11
CA ASN A 8 -22.43 -6.70 47.39
C ASN A 8 -23.17 -7.06 46.08
N PRO A 9 -23.07 -8.32 45.63
CA PRO A 9 -23.58 -8.74 44.33
C PRO A 9 -25.12 -8.77 44.30
N LYS A 10 -25.72 -7.89 43.49
CA LYS A 10 -27.19 -7.87 43.25
C LYS A 10 -27.59 -8.35 41.85
N THR A 11 -26.62 -8.68 41.00
CA THR A 11 -26.81 -9.17 39.62
C THR A 11 -25.62 -10.03 39.26
N ALA A 12 -25.87 -11.14 38.56
CA ALA A 12 -24.85 -12.05 38.10
C ALA A 12 -25.25 -12.66 36.75
N ALA A 13 -24.25 -13.03 35.94
CA ALA A 13 -24.43 -13.81 34.71
C ALA A 13 -23.95 -15.25 34.91
N THR A 14 -24.48 -16.18 34.13
CA THR A 14 -23.90 -17.53 34.06
C THR A 14 -22.57 -17.47 33.30
N PHE A 15 -21.65 -18.39 33.59
CA PHE A 15 -20.40 -18.48 32.82
C PHE A 15 -20.70 -18.82 31.35
N GLY A 16 -21.67 -19.69 31.08
CA GLY A 16 -22.08 -20.00 29.70
C GLY A 16 -22.54 -18.77 28.90
N LEU A 17 -23.22 -17.80 29.53
CA LEU A 17 -23.58 -16.54 28.88
C LEU A 17 -22.34 -15.71 28.54
N LEU A 18 -21.40 -15.57 29.50
CA LEU A 18 -20.15 -14.83 29.27
C LEU A 18 -19.24 -15.51 28.25
N GLU A 19 -19.15 -16.84 28.26
CA GLU A 19 -18.39 -17.65 27.29
C GLU A 19 -18.97 -17.52 25.89
N MET A 20 -20.30 -17.59 25.77
CA MET A 20 -20.99 -17.39 24.51
C MET A 20 -20.74 -15.98 23.97
N PHE A 21 -20.93 -14.94 24.78
CA PHE A 21 -20.69 -13.57 24.32
C PHE A 21 -19.22 -13.34 23.97
N HIS A 22 -18.28 -13.78 24.81
CA HIS A 22 -16.85 -13.62 24.55
C HIS A 22 -16.50 -14.29 23.19
N THR A 23 -16.93 -15.53 22.96
CA THR A 23 -16.69 -16.24 21.69
C THR A 23 -17.31 -15.49 20.49
N LEU A 24 -18.57 -15.07 20.58
CA LEU A 24 -19.24 -14.32 19.51
C LEU A 24 -18.56 -12.98 19.24
N SER A 25 -18.20 -12.24 20.28
CA SER A 25 -17.49 -10.97 20.14
C SER A 25 -16.08 -11.13 19.54
N GLY A 26 -15.41 -12.25 19.79
CA GLY A 26 -14.16 -12.61 19.12
C GLY A 26 -14.36 -12.97 17.64
N GLN A 27 -15.36 -13.78 17.33
CA GLN A 27 -15.59 -14.32 15.99
C GLN A 27 -16.26 -13.32 15.03
N SER A 28 -17.34 -12.67 15.44
CA SER A 28 -18.16 -11.79 14.60
C SER A 28 -18.04 -10.31 14.96
N LYS A 29 -17.23 -9.97 15.98
CA LYS A 29 -17.07 -8.60 16.51
C LYS A 29 -18.39 -7.97 16.98
N LEU A 30 -19.36 -8.82 17.33
CA LEU A 30 -20.69 -8.45 17.84
C LEU A 30 -20.57 -7.48 19.02
N SER A 31 -21.37 -6.41 19.00
CA SER A 31 -21.38 -5.46 20.10
C SER A 31 -22.08 -6.05 21.34
N ALA A 32 -21.67 -5.60 22.53
CA ALA A 32 -22.35 -5.97 23.78
C ALA A 32 -23.81 -5.52 23.77
N PHE A 33 -24.09 -4.36 23.15
CA PHE A 33 -25.45 -3.82 23.02
C PHE A 33 -26.36 -4.75 22.22
N GLU A 34 -25.95 -5.16 21.02
CA GLU A 34 -26.76 -6.04 20.17
C GLU A 34 -26.98 -7.41 20.82
N TYR A 35 -25.93 -7.97 21.45
CA TYR A 35 -26.07 -9.22 22.19
C TYR A 35 -27.06 -9.10 23.34
N TYR A 36 -26.95 -8.05 24.16
CA TYR A 36 -27.86 -7.82 25.28
C TYR A 36 -29.29 -7.55 24.81
N ALA A 37 -29.47 -6.76 23.74
CA ALA A 37 -30.77 -6.52 23.13
C ALA A 37 -31.41 -7.82 22.61
N ALA A 38 -30.63 -8.72 22.02
CA ALA A 38 -31.10 -10.03 21.61
C ALA A 38 -31.54 -10.88 22.83
N LEU A 39 -30.81 -10.84 23.94
CA LEU A 39 -31.24 -11.50 25.19
C LEU A 39 -32.57 -10.95 25.71
N ALA A 40 -32.73 -9.63 25.70
CA ALA A 40 -33.99 -8.98 26.10
C ALA A 40 -35.15 -9.40 25.21
N ARG A 41 -34.96 -9.40 23.88
CA ARG A 41 -35.98 -9.85 22.90
C ARG A 41 -36.32 -11.34 23.00
N ARG A 42 -35.36 -12.19 23.39
CA ARG A 42 -35.65 -13.61 23.66
C ARG A 42 -36.55 -13.80 24.88
N THR A 43 -36.57 -12.82 25.79
CA THR A 43 -37.45 -12.82 26.96
C THR A 43 -38.83 -12.26 26.58
N ASP A 44 -38.86 -11.13 25.89
CA ASP A 44 -40.08 -10.57 25.28
C ASP A 44 -39.76 -10.01 23.89
N ASN A 45 -40.19 -10.71 22.85
CA ASN A 45 -39.93 -10.32 21.46
C ASN A 45 -40.93 -9.27 20.95
N THR A 46 -41.98 -8.97 21.71
CA THR A 46 -42.98 -7.96 21.34
C THR A 46 -42.55 -6.55 21.72
N GLY A 47 -41.67 -6.42 22.71
CA GLY A 47 -41.23 -5.14 23.27
C GLY A 47 -42.30 -4.45 24.12
N THR A 48 -43.41 -5.13 24.43
CA THR A 48 -44.53 -4.59 25.20
C THR A 48 -44.30 -4.67 26.71
N CYS A 49 -43.45 -5.61 27.15
CA CYS A 49 -43.06 -5.79 28.55
C CYS A 49 -41.55 -6.07 28.61
N PRO A 50 -40.69 -5.08 28.28
CA PRO A 50 -39.26 -5.31 28.23
C PRO A 50 -38.73 -5.67 29.63
N PRO A 51 -37.80 -6.64 29.73
CA PRO A 51 -37.18 -6.97 30.99
C PRO A 51 -36.40 -5.77 31.54
N LYS A 52 -36.25 -5.71 32.87
CA LYS A 52 -35.48 -4.65 33.54
C LYS A 52 -34.08 -4.56 32.94
N ASP A 53 -33.64 -3.34 32.63
CA ASP A 53 -32.32 -3.12 32.05
C ASP A 53 -31.19 -3.47 33.05
N ARG A 54 -30.29 -4.34 32.60
CA ARG A 54 -29.08 -4.81 33.27
C ARG A 54 -27.86 -4.68 32.35
N TYR A 55 -27.97 -3.95 31.26
CA TYR A 55 -26.88 -3.73 30.31
C TYR A 55 -25.63 -3.12 30.97
N PRO A 56 -25.72 -2.09 31.85
CA PRO A 56 -24.54 -1.58 32.55
C PRO A 56 -23.83 -2.64 33.41
N ALA A 57 -24.60 -3.49 34.10
CA ALA A 57 -24.05 -4.60 34.88
C ALA A 57 -23.38 -5.66 33.98
N PHE A 58 -23.97 -5.92 32.81
CA PHE A 58 -23.40 -6.82 31.81
C PHE A 58 -22.05 -6.30 31.25
N LEU A 59 -21.95 -4.99 30.99
CA LEU A 59 -20.70 -4.37 30.54
C LEU A 59 -19.56 -4.52 31.56
N ILE A 60 -19.85 -4.34 32.85
CA ILE A 60 -18.86 -4.56 33.92
C ILE A 60 -18.41 -6.02 33.93
N MET A 61 -19.36 -6.96 33.94
CA MET A 61 -19.05 -8.40 33.97
C MET A 61 -18.19 -8.83 32.79
N ILE A 62 -18.50 -8.39 31.56
CA ILE A 62 -17.70 -8.81 30.41
C ILE A 62 -16.30 -8.20 30.43
N ARG A 63 -16.17 -6.96 30.90
CA ARG A 63 -14.89 -6.27 30.99
C ARG A 63 -13.95 -6.98 31.96
N GLU A 64 -14.44 -7.30 33.16
CA GLU A 64 -13.70 -8.10 34.15
C GLU A 64 -13.40 -9.51 33.62
N TRP A 65 -14.38 -10.16 32.98
CA TRP A 65 -14.24 -11.50 32.43
C TRP A 65 -13.13 -11.59 31.38
N ARG A 66 -13.08 -10.66 30.41
CA ARG A 66 -12.02 -10.60 29.39
C ARG A 66 -10.65 -10.44 30.01
N HIS A 67 -10.52 -9.48 30.93
CA HIS A 67 -9.27 -9.23 31.63
C HIS A 67 -8.79 -10.48 32.40
N LEU A 68 -9.67 -11.13 33.15
CA LEU A 68 -9.34 -12.37 33.87
C LEU A 68 -8.97 -13.52 32.93
N LYS A 69 -9.63 -13.66 31.78
CA LYS A 69 -9.29 -14.68 30.77
C LYS A 69 -7.90 -14.43 30.17
N MET A 70 -7.56 -13.18 29.89
CA MET A 70 -6.22 -12.79 29.44
C MET A 70 -5.17 -13.14 30.50
N MET A 71 -5.37 -12.69 31.75
CA MET A 71 -4.44 -12.96 32.86
C MET A 71 -4.27 -14.45 33.14
N LYS A 72 -5.37 -15.22 33.08
CA LYS A 72 -5.33 -16.68 33.23
C LYS A 72 -4.54 -17.35 32.11
N ARG A 73 -4.72 -16.92 30.85
CA ARG A 73 -3.98 -17.47 29.70
C ARG A 73 -2.48 -17.21 29.84
N ALA A 74 -2.12 -16.01 30.29
CA ALA A 74 -0.73 -15.61 30.52
C ALA A 74 -0.14 -16.19 31.82
N GLY A 75 -0.90 -16.94 32.60
CA GLY A 75 -0.42 -17.56 33.84
C GLY A 75 -0.12 -16.58 34.99
N ARG A 76 -0.56 -15.32 34.89
CA ARG A 76 -0.21 -14.24 35.84
C ARG A 76 -0.72 -14.48 37.27
N GLY A 77 -1.72 -15.35 37.44
CA GLY A 77 -2.21 -15.77 38.76
C GLY A 77 -1.26 -16.73 39.51
N ASN A 78 -0.31 -17.35 38.80
CA ASN A 78 0.71 -18.23 39.37
C ASN A 78 2.06 -17.53 39.54
N ASP A 79 2.18 -16.29 39.06
CA ASP A 79 3.38 -15.47 39.23
C ASP A 79 3.47 -14.99 40.70
N VAL A 80 4.67 -14.97 41.27
CA VAL A 80 4.90 -14.58 42.67
C VAL A 80 4.47 -13.14 42.95
N GLY A 81 4.65 -12.24 41.97
CA GLY A 81 4.18 -10.86 42.05
C GLY A 81 2.72 -10.67 41.59
N GLY A 82 2.07 -11.75 41.17
CA GLY A 82 0.69 -11.78 40.71
C GLY A 82 0.42 -10.90 39.49
N ILE A 83 -0.84 -10.45 39.36
CA ILE A 83 -1.27 -9.58 38.26
C ILE A 83 -0.54 -8.23 38.28
N ASN A 84 -0.22 -7.70 39.47
CA ASN A 84 0.43 -6.39 39.62
C ASN A 84 1.87 -6.36 39.08
N ALA A 85 2.53 -7.51 38.97
CA ALA A 85 3.88 -7.62 38.42
C ALA A 85 3.92 -7.82 36.89
N THR A 86 2.76 -7.86 36.22
CA THR A 86 2.68 -8.09 34.78
C THR A 86 3.37 -6.97 34.01
N GLN A 87 4.37 -7.33 33.20
CA GLN A 87 5.13 -6.37 32.40
C GLN A 87 4.46 -6.11 31.05
N ALA A 88 4.96 -5.10 30.34
CA ALA A 88 4.49 -4.73 29.02
C ALA A 88 4.64 -5.91 28.04
N GLY A 89 3.54 -6.28 27.37
CA GLY A 89 3.52 -7.33 26.36
C GLY A 89 3.43 -8.77 26.85
N GLU A 90 3.57 -9.05 28.16
CA GLU A 90 3.62 -10.42 28.69
C GLU A 90 2.35 -11.25 28.48
N CYS A 91 1.19 -10.60 28.30
CA CYS A 91 -0.07 -11.27 28.03
C CYS A 91 -0.32 -11.54 26.53
N ALA A 92 0.58 -11.12 25.64
CA ALA A 92 0.43 -11.34 24.21
C ALA A 92 0.71 -12.81 23.83
N VAL A 93 -0.15 -13.36 22.97
CA VAL A 93 0.13 -14.65 22.32
C VAL A 93 1.14 -14.44 21.20
N HIS A 94 2.37 -14.86 21.40
CA HIS A 94 3.46 -14.74 20.42
C HIS A 94 3.30 -15.69 19.23
N CYS A 95 3.92 -15.32 18.09
CA CYS A 95 4.00 -16.19 16.93
C CYS A 95 5.11 -17.25 17.10
N PRO A 96 4.78 -18.55 17.25
CA PRO A 96 5.80 -19.57 17.52
C PRO A 96 6.70 -19.89 16.32
N ALA A 97 6.29 -19.51 15.10
CA ALA A 97 7.10 -19.68 13.89
C ALA A 97 7.99 -18.47 13.57
N CYS A 98 7.88 -17.36 14.32
CA CYS A 98 8.84 -16.27 14.21
C CYS A 98 10.09 -16.56 15.04
N PRO A 99 11.27 -16.08 14.59
CA PRO A 99 12.49 -16.13 15.38
C PRO A 99 12.29 -15.34 16.68
N GLN A 100 12.64 -15.97 17.79
CA GLN A 100 12.55 -15.47 19.16
C GLN A 100 13.83 -15.83 19.91
N PRO A 101 14.70 -14.85 20.18
CA PRO A 101 15.89 -15.03 21.01
C PRO A 101 15.55 -15.73 22.33
N GLY A 102 16.43 -16.63 22.77
CA GLY A 102 16.28 -17.43 24.01
C GLY A 102 15.13 -18.45 24.01
N LYS A 103 14.38 -18.60 22.91
CA LYS A 103 13.26 -19.56 22.81
C LYS A 103 13.42 -20.57 21.68
N ASN A 104 13.58 -20.10 20.45
CA ASN A 104 13.67 -20.95 19.26
C ASN A 104 14.79 -20.53 18.30
N ILE A 105 15.68 -19.67 18.77
CA ILE A 105 16.96 -19.32 18.14
C ILE A 105 18.05 -19.88 19.06
N PRO A 106 19.04 -20.66 18.56
CA PRO A 106 20.21 -21.06 19.34
C PRO A 106 20.93 -19.85 19.91
N ASP A 107 21.46 -19.96 21.13
CA ASP A 107 22.22 -18.88 21.77
C ASP A 107 23.59 -18.74 21.09
N GLU A 108 24.09 -17.51 20.98
CA GLU A 108 25.41 -17.21 20.41
C GLU A 108 26.56 -17.76 21.26
N SER A 109 26.29 -18.01 22.55
CA SER A 109 27.22 -18.66 23.48
C SER A 109 27.31 -20.19 23.31
N SER A 110 26.46 -20.77 22.44
CA SER A 110 26.54 -22.18 22.06
C SER A 110 27.86 -22.46 21.35
N PRO A 111 28.57 -23.57 21.61
CA PRO A 111 29.83 -23.95 20.93
C PRO A 111 29.66 -24.27 19.43
N GLU A 112 28.50 -23.98 18.84
CA GLU A 112 28.23 -24.15 17.41
C GLU A 112 28.80 -22.95 16.63
N GLU A 113 29.44 -23.21 15.50
CA GLU A 113 29.97 -22.15 14.64
C GLU A 113 28.86 -21.14 14.24
N PRO A 114 29.18 -19.84 14.11
CA PRO A 114 28.22 -18.85 13.64
C PRO A 114 27.57 -19.33 12.34
N LEU A 115 26.25 -19.15 12.22
CA LEU A 115 25.52 -19.54 11.02
C LEU A 115 26.19 -18.91 9.79
N PRO A 116 26.53 -19.69 8.75
CA PRO A 116 27.04 -19.15 7.50
C PRO A 116 26.10 -18.05 6.97
N ARG A 117 26.66 -16.96 6.43
CA ARG A 117 25.90 -15.78 5.94
C ARG A 117 24.67 -16.14 5.10
N ARG A 118 24.74 -17.23 4.32
CA ARG A 118 23.64 -17.76 3.51
C ARG A 118 22.42 -18.28 4.29
N TYR A 119 22.50 -18.41 5.61
CA TYR A 119 21.44 -18.92 6.49
C TYR A 119 20.94 -17.89 7.50
N VAL A 120 21.50 -16.68 7.53
CA VAL A 120 21.10 -15.58 8.43
C VAL A 120 19.60 -15.29 8.33
N TRP A 121 19.01 -15.52 7.16
CA TRP A 121 17.57 -15.39 6.91
C TRP A 121 16.67 -16.29 7.76
N LEU A 122 17.20 -17.37 8.35
CA LEU A 122 16.45 -18.22 9.28
C LEU A 122 16.11 -17.47 10.57
N HIS A 123 16.97 -16.54 10.98
CA HIS A 123 16.83 -15.75 12.20
C HIS A 123 16.16 -14.39 11.94
N ARG A 124 15.86 -14.08 10.67
CA ARG A 124 15.27 -12.79 10.29
C ARG A 124 13.79 -12.70 10.66
N LEU A 125 13.44 -11.70 11.45
CA LEU A 125 12.06 -11.35 11.75
C LEU A 125 11.47 -10.49 10.63
N PHE A 126 10.27 -10.85 10.17
CA PHE A 126 9.54 -10.07 9.16
C PHE A 126 8.42 -9.29 9.85
N VAL A 127 8.47 -7.95 9.74
CA VAL A 127 7.48 -7.05 10.31
C VAL A 127 6.87 -6.14 9.24
N ALA A 128 5.59 -5.81 9.41
CA ALA A 128 4.87 -4.89 8.54
C ALA A 128 4.31 -3.76 9.39
N LEU A 129 4.52 -2.52 8.95
CA LEU A 129 4.05 -1.30 9.59
C LEU A 129 2.94 -0.70 8.72
N ASP A 130 1.83 -0.32 9.33
CA ASP A 130 0.73 0.34 8.62
C ASP A 130 -0.29 0.98 9.59
N ALA A 131 -1.10 1.89 9.07
CA ALA A 131 -2.19 2.56 9.77
C ALA A 131 -3.58 2.22 9.23
N ASN A 132 -4.51 1.95 10.15
CA ASN A 132 -5.90 1.68 9.85
C ASN A 132 -6.84 2.81 10.33
N PHE A 133 -7.43 3.52 9.37
CA PHE A 133 -8.35 4.63 9.61
C PHE A 133 -9.82 4.25 9.78
N ARG A 134 -10.17 2.95 9.77
CA ARG A 134 -11.55 2.51 10.05
C ARG A 134 -11.81 2.32 11.54
N LEU A 135 -10.80 1.96 12.33
CA LEU A 135 -10.87 1.76 13.78
C LEU A 135 -10.90 3.08 14.57
N LYS A 136 -11.86 3.95 14.22
CA LYS A 136 -12.05 5.26 14.84
C LYS A 136 -12.68 5.14 16.23
N ARG A 137 -12.38 6.09 17.11
CA ARG A 137 -13.08 6.26 18.41
C ARG A 137 -13.63 7.67 18.54
N LYS A 138 -14.89 7.81 18.93
CA LYS A 138 -15.48 9.11 19.25
C LYS A 138 -14.97 9.67 20.57
N LYS A 139 -15.00 10.99 20.71
CA LYS A 139 -14.66 11.71 21.94
C LYS A 139 -15.86 11.73 22.90
N VAL A 140 -16.18 10.57 23.48
CA VAL A 140 -17.37 10.37 24.35
C VAL A 140 -17.06 10.14 25.83
N SER A 141 -15.79 9.93 26.19
CA SER A 141 -15.34 9.67 27.57
C SER A 141 -13.85 10.03 27.74
N SER A 142 -13.34 9.91 28.96
CA SER A 142 -11.94 10.14 29.36
C SER A 142 -11.32 8.92 30.07
N ASP A 143 -10.00 8.93 30.24
CA ASP A 143 -9.27 7.85 30.92
C ASP A 143 -9.59 7.81 32.43
N GLU A 144 -10.04 8.93 33.03
CA GLU A 144 -10.48 8.98 34.43
C GLU A 144 -11.84 8.32 34.63
N ALA A 145 -12.76 8.50 33.68
CA ALA A 145 -14.12 7.95 33.74
C ALA A 145 -14.18 6.49 33.25
N ASP A 146 -13.32 6.11 32.31
CA ASP A 146 -13.20 4.76 31.78
C ASP A 146 -11.71 4.38 31.69
N PRO A 147 -11.04 4.11 32.82
CA PRO A 147 -9.64 3.67 32.84
C PRO A 147 -9.52 2.32 32.13
N GLY A 148 -8.35 1.95 31.59
CA GLY A 148 -8.12 0.58 31.10
C GLY A 148 -7.89 -0.40 32.24
N LEU A 149 -8.19 -1.70 32.06
CA LEU A 149 -7.68 -2.75 32.94
C LEU A 149 -6.31 -3.27 32.46
N SER A 150 -6.06 -3.19 31.15
CA SER A 150 -4.75 -3.42 30.55
C SER A 150 -3.97 -2.11 30.49
N HIS A 151 -2.74 -2.10 31.01
CA HIS A 151 -1.84 -0.93 30.99
C HIS A 151 -0.65 -1.15 30.05
N GLY A 152 -0.92 -1.77 28.90
CA GLY A 152 0.12 -2.21 27.97
C GLY A 152 0.53 -3.67 28.15
N TYR A 153 -0.30 -4.49 28.81
CA TYR A 153 0.06 -5.86 29.13
C TYR A 153 0.05 -6.80 27.92
N ALA A 154 -0.61 -6.43 26.81
CA ALA A 154 -0.75 -7.29 25.64
C ALA A 154 -0.33 -6.58 24.33
N TYR A 155 -1.26 -6.14 23.50
CA TYR A 155 -0.99 -5.70 22.12
C TYR A 155 -1.02 -4.19 21.97
N ILE A 156 -1.93 -3.52 22.66
CA ILE A 156 -1.98 -2.07 22.73
C ILE A 156 -0.84 -1.58 23.64
N VAL A 157 -0.15 -0.52 23.25
CA VAL A 157 0.91 0.11 24.07
C VAL A 157 0.36 0.75 25.35
N SER A 158 1.24 1.04 26.31
CA SER A 158 0.87 1.86 27.47
C SER A 158 0.48 3.28 27.02
N GLU A 159 -0.78 3.65 27.27
CA GLU A 159 -1.31 4.97 26.90
C GLU A 159 -0.50 6.11 27.54
N GLN A 160 -0.11 5.95 28.79
CA GLN A 160 0.57 7.01 29.54
C GLN A 160 1.93 7.31 28.92
N VAL A 161 2.72 6.25 28.67
CA VAL A 161 4.06 6.37 28.05
C VAL A 161 3.93 6.91 26.62
N TYR A 162 2.96 6.42 25.87
CA TYR A 162 2.71 6.86 24.51
C TYR A 162 2.31 8.33 24.42
N LYS A 163 1.34 8.78 25.23
CA LYS A 163 0.94 10.19 25.29
C LYS A 163 2.08 11.10 25.72
N ALA A 164 2.93 10.67 26.65
CA ALA A 164 4.11 11.42 27.06
C ALA A 164 5.10 11.60 25.87
N HIS A 165 5.36 10.53 25.11
CA HIS A 165 6.17 10.61 23.90
C HIS A 165 5.58 11.56 22.85
N LEU A 166 4.28 11.44 22.58
CA LEU A 166 3.60 12.34 21.63
C LEU A 166 3.66 13.80 22.09
N ALA A 167 3.46 14.07 23.38
CA ALA A 167 3.53 15.42 23.93
C ALA A 167 4.94 16.03 23.80
N ALA A 168 5.99 15.21 23.95
CA ALA A 168 7.37 15.64 23.82
C ALA A 168 7.77 15.95 22.37
N TYR A 169 7.34 15.13 21.39
CA TYR A 169 7.95 15.15 20.05
C TYR A 169 7.02 15.52 18.89
N ASP A 170 5.70 15.57 19.07
CA ASP A 170 4.75 15.82 17.96
C ASP A 170 4.92 17.19 17.28
N GLN A 171 5.36 18.20 18.03
CA GLN A 171 5.49 19.57 17.48
C GLN A 171 6.83 19.81 16.79
N GLU A 172 7.86 19.02 17.09
CA GLU A 172 9.23 19.32 16.67
C GLU A 172 9.70 18.58 15.41
N LEU A 173 8.91 17.62 14.92
CA LEU A 173 9.29 16.75 13.80
C LEU A 173 8.55 17.06 12.50
N ILE A 174 8.03 18.27 12.35
CA ILE A 174 7.22 18.65 11.18
C ILE A 174 8.04 18.61 9.88
N ALA A 175 7.67 17.62 9.07
CA ALA A 175 7.71 17.58 7.61
C ALA A 175 9.01 18.04 6.91
N MET A 176 10.01 17.16 6.91
CA MET A 176 10.96 17.17 5.80
C MET A 176 10.24 16.71 4.54
N SER A 177 9.93 17.64 3.64
CA SER A 177 9.38 17.31 2.33
C SER A 177 10.44 16.53 1.55
N SER A 178 10.30 15.21 1.49
CA SER A 178 11.15 14.45 0.59
C SER A 178 10.62 14.63 -0.83
N ASN A 179 11.36 15.38 -1.66
CA ASN A 179 11.15 15.39 -3.11
C ASN A 179 11.57 14.05 -3.75
N HIS A 180 11.67 12.96 -2.99
CA HIS A 180 12.34 11.71 -3.33
C HIS A 180 11.41 10.58 -3.80
N CYS A 181 10.13 10.59 -3.43
CA CYS A 181 9.12 9.66 -3.97
C CYS A 181 7.87 10.39 -4.48
N ASN A 182 7.08 9.75 -5.35
CA ASN A 182 5.81 10.30 -5.84
C ASN A 182 5.03 10.87 -4.66
N ASN A 183 4.40 12.03 -4.85
CA ASN A 183 3.52 12.59 -3.84
C ASN A 183 2.37 11.61 -3.66
N HIS A 184 2.47 10.74 -2.66
CA HIS A 184 1.38 9.88 -2.26
C HIS A 184 0.36 10.77 -1.58
N ASP A 185 -0.61 11.26 -2.37
CA ASP A 185 -1.72 12.07 -1.88
C ASP A 185 -2.47 11.36 -0.74
N ALA A 186 -2.39 10.03 -0.64
CA ALA A 186 -2.90 9.23 0.47
C ALA A 186 -2.33 9.68 1.84
N VAL A 187 -1.02 9.87 1.97
CA VAL A 187 -0.37 10.29 3.23
C VAL A 187 -0.75 11.73 3.59
N LYS A 188 -0.80 12.62 2.60
CA LYS A 188 -1.19 14.03 2.81
C LYS A 188 -2.68 14.16 3.18
N LEU A 189 -3.58 13.46 2.47
CA LEU A 189 -5.02 13.48 2.74
C LEU A 189 -5.39 12.79 4.06
N ALA A 190 -4.66 11.75 4.47
CA ALA A 190 -4.84 11.11 5.76
C ALA A 190 -4.48 12.05 6.92
N THR A 191 -3.44 12.88 6.74
CA THR A 191 -3.01 13.89 7.72
C THR A 191 -4.00 15.07 7.83
N LEU A 192 -4.79 15.33 6.78
CA LEU A 192 -5.70 16.47 6.66
C LEU A 192 -7.18 16.18 7.00
N LYS A 193 -7.57 14.92 7.23
CA LYS A 193 -8.98 14.59 7.50
C LYS A 193 -9.43 15.14 8.85
N ASN A 194 -10.46 16.00 8.78
CA ASN A 194 -11.13 16.65 9.90
C ASN A 194 -11.45 15.67 11.03
N SER A 195 -10.79 15.83 12.19
CA SER A 195 -10.91 14.97 13.37
C SER A 195 -12.04 15.40 14.33
N ALA A 196 -12.88 16.34 13.92
CA ALA A 196 -13.96 16.87 14.75
C ALA A 196 -14.85 15.76 15.31
N GLY A 197 -14.94 15.68 16.65
CA GLY A 197 -15.73 14.68 17.37
C GLY A 197 -15.05 13.31 17.55
N LEU A 198 -13.83 13.11 17.04
CA LEU A 198 -13.04 11.89 17.24
C LEU A 198 -11.92 12.13 18.25
N ALA A 199 -11.68 11.13 19.09
CA ALA A 199 -10.52 11.09 19.96
C ALA A 199 -9.40 10.20 19.38
N ALA A 200 -9.76 9.24 18.52
CA ALA A 200 -8.81 8.51 17.68
C ALA A 200 -9.34 8.45 16.23
N THR A 201 -8.51 8.86 15.27
CA THR A 201 -8.81 8.82 13.83
C THR A 201 -8.57 7.45 13.21
N GLY A 202 -7.93 6.55 13.95
CA GLY A 202 -7.55 5.20 13.54
C GLY A 202 -6.59 4.57 14.55
N VAL A 203 -5.91 3.51 14.13
CA VAL A 203 -4.80 2.88 14.86
C VAL A 203 -3.61 2.70 13.93
N VAL A 204 -2.40 2.70 14.47
CA VAL A 204 -1.18 2.29 13.78
C VAL A 204 -0.66 1.02 14.42
N SER A 205 -0.02 0.14 13.64
CA SER A 205 0.53 -1.08 14.20
C SER A 205 1.75 -1.63 13.47
N VAL A 206 2.52 -2.43 14.20
CA VAL A 206 3.59 -3.29 13.68
C VAL A 206 3.22 -4.76 13.90
N ASP A 207 3.09 -5.52 12.82
CA ASP A 207 2.65 -6.91 12.87
C ASP A 207 3.71 -7.88 12.38
N CYS A 208 3.63 -9.14 12.84
CA CYS A 208 4.35 -10.24 12.23
C CYS A 208 3.86 -10.42 10.80
N ALA A 209 4.73 -10.15 9.83
CA ALA A 209 4.29 -10.06 8.46
C ALA A 209 4.23 -11.40 7.72
N ARG A 210 5.02 -12.38 8.18
CA ARG A 210 5.08 -13.71 7.57
C ARG A 210 3.86 -14.58 7.92
N HIS A 211 3.41 -14.49 9.17
CA HIS A 211 2.33 -15.32 9.69
C HIS A 211 1.04 -14.53 9.94
N GLY A 212 1.08 -13.20 9.87
CA GLY A 212 -0.07 -12.32 10.11
C GLY A 212 -0.53 -12.41 11.55
N MET A 213 0.31 -12.03 12.50
CA MET A 213 -0.03 -12.02 13.93
C MET A 213 0.34 -10.68 14.55
N LYS A 214 -0.48 -10.19 15.47
CA LYS A 214 -0.18 -8.96 16.23
C LYS A 214 1.05 -9.18 17.11
N ARG A 215 1.98 -8.22 17.15
CA ARG A 215 3.12 -8.26 18.07
C ARG A 215 2.75 -7.69 19.44
N PRO A 216 3.48 -8.06 20.51
CA PRO A 216 3.28 -7.42 21.81
C PRO A 216 3.57 -5.93 21.73
N CYS A 217 2.78 -5.11 22.43
CA CYS A 217 2.92 -3.66 22.50
C CYS A 217 3.19 -2.98 21.15
N SER A 218 2.49 -3.41 20.11
CA SER A 218 2.78 -2.97 18.74
C SER A 218 1.63 -2.22 18.10
N THR A 219 0.62 -1.79 18.86
CA THR A 219 -0.55 -1.06 18.35
C THR A 219 -0.85 0.16 19.20
N ALA A 220 -1.16 1.29 18.57
CA ALA A 220 -1.52 2.52 19.26
C ALA A 220 -2.58 3.33 18.52
N ASP A 221 -3.32 4.15 19.26
CA ASP A 221 -4.31 5.07 18.68
C ASP A 221 -3.65 6.24 17.94
N LEU A 222 -4.24 6.63 16.81
CA LEU A 222 -3.85 7.80 16.05
C LEU A 222 -4.70 9.00 16.43
N GLN A 223 -4.08 10.11 16.84
CA GLN A 223 -4.79 11.33 17.24
C GLN A 223 -5.19 12.16 16.01
N LYS A 224 -4.33 12.20 15.00
CA LYS A 224 -4.56 12.83 13.70
C LYS A 224 -3.63 12.22 12.65
N GLY A 225 -4.20 11.69 11.56
CA GLY A 225 -3.44 11.08 10.48
C GLY A 225 -2.49 9.97 10.93
N GLU A 226 -1.65 9.54 10.01
CA GLU A 226 -0.52 8.66 10.28
C GLU A 226 0.75 9.51 10.26
N ARG A 227 1.30 9.80 11.45
CA ARG A 227 2.51 10.61 11.59
C ARG A 227 3.66 9.70 11.97
N HIS A 228 4.88 10.04 11.54
CA HIS A 228 6.06 9.26 11.88
C HIS A 228 6.24 9.11 13.40
N VAL A 229 5.97 10.13 14.22
CA VAL A 229 6.04 10.02 15.69
C VAL A 229 5.13 8.90 16.26
N ASN A 230 4.00 8.61 15.61
CA ASN A 230 3.13 7.51 16.01
C ASN A 230 3.74 6.15 15.59
N VAL A 231 4.22 6.06 14.35
CA VAL A 231 4.83 4.86 13.75
C VAL A 231 6.14 4.49 14.47
N ASP A 232 7.01 5.47 14.71
CA ASP A 232 8.30 5.32 15.41
C ASP A 232 8.11 4.72 16.80
N PHE A 233 7.13 5.23 17.57
CA PHE A 233 6.85 4.72 18.91
C PHE A 233 6.39 3.26 18.89
N VAL A 234 5.42 2.90 18.04
CA VAL A 234 4.94 1.51 17.99
C VAL A 234 6.00 0.56 17.42
N PHE A 235 6.87 1.05 16.54
CA PHE A 235 7.99 0.28 16.04
C PHE A 235 9.01 0.03 17.13
N MET A 236 9.50 1.07 17.82
CA MET A 236 10.42 0.92 18.95
C MET A 236 9.84 0.04 20.06
N SER A 237 8.58 0.26 20.45
CA SER A 237 7.91 -0.55 21.45
C SER A 237 7.79 -2.02 21.03
N SER A 238 7.71 -2.31 19.73
CA SER A 238 7.71 -3.67 19.19
C SER A 238 9.11 -4.27 19.12
N LEU A 239 10.15 -3.47 18.87
CA LEU A 239 11.55 -3.90 18.89
C LEU A 239 11.99 -4.34 20.30
N GLN A 240 11.54 -3.65 21.34
CA GLN A 240 11.80 -4.02 22.74
C GLN A 240 11.18 -5.37 23.17
N GLN A 241 10.38 -6.03 22.32
CA GLN A 241 9.61 -7.23 22.65
C GLN A 241 10.22 -8.50 22.03
N ASN A 242 11.32 -8.98 22.60
CA ASN A 242 12.04 -10.21 22.21
C ASN A 242 12.30 -10.30 20.68
N THR A 243 12.94 -9.28 20.14
CA THR A 243 13.22 -9.12 18.70
C THR A 243 14.65 -9.57 18.40
N PRO A 244 14.89 -10.38 17.35
CA PRO A 244 16.25 -10.73 16.94
C PRO A 244 16.97 -9.55 16.28
N GLU A 245 18.28 -9.67 16.11
CA GLU A 245 19.12 -8.69 15.41
C GLU A 245 18.62 -8.44 13.97
N GLU A 246 18.32 -9.50 13.23
CA GLU A 246 17.95 -9.40 11.81
C GLU A 246 16.46 -9.11 11.60
N ILE A 247 16.15 -8.01 10.92
CA ILE A 247 14.78 -7.56 10.68
C ILE A 247 14.56 -7.22 9.20
N MET A 248 13.47 -7.70 8.64
CA MET A 248 12.89 -7.18 7.39
C MET A 248 11.62 -6.41 7.72
N ALA A 249 11.64 -5.10 7.52
CA ALA A 249 10.51 -4.22 7.77
C ALA A 249 9.88 -3.77 6.46
N SER A 250 8.57 -4.00 6.31
CA SER A 250 7.80 -3.47 5.19
C SER A 250 6.90 -2.31 5.61
N TYR A 251 6.90 -1.24 4.85
CA TYR A 251 6.01 -0.10 5.02
C TYR A 251 5.73 0.54 3.66
N ASP A 252 4.48 0.98 3.45
CA ASP A 252 4.04 1.65 2.22
C ASP A 252 4.96 2.80 1.81
N VAL A 253 5.49 3.52 2.79
CA VAL A 253 6.39 4.65 2.56
C VAL A 253 7.79 4.42 3.09
N SER A 254 8.27 3.16 3.14
CA SER A 254 9.64 2.82 3.54
C SER A 254 10.69 3.71 2.89
N CYS A 255 10.56 4.01 1.58
CA CYS A 255 11.53 4.85 0.87
C CYS A 255 11.63 6.30 1.38
N ILE A 256 10.64 6.76 2.14
CA ILE A 256 10.63 8.07 2.81
C ILE A 256 10.99 7.90 4.29
N TYR A 257 10.45 6.86 4.92
CA TYR A 257 10.59 6.58 6.35
C TYR A 257 12.03 6.26 6.76
N ASP A 258 12.66 5.33 6.02
CA ASP A 258 14.03 4.84 6.19
C ASP A 258 15.06 5.98 6.19
N LYS A 259 14.96 6.92 5.23
CA LYS A 259 15.95 8.00 5.06
C LYS A 259 16.15 8.90 6.28
N ASN A 260 15.13 9.05 7.11
CA ASN A 260 15.19 9.86 8.31
C ASN A 260 15.00 9.01 9.57
N PHE A 261 15.10 7.69 9.48
CA PHE A 261 14.86 6.78 10.58
C PHE A 261 15.87 7.03 11.71
N ASP A 262 17.16 6.93 11.40
CA ASP A 262 18.25 7.13 12.38
C ASP A 262 18.16 8.50 13.04
N PHE A 263 18.00 9.57 12.23
CA PHE A 263 17.84 10.94 12.75
C PHE A 263 16.69 11.06 13.77
N ARG A 264 15.54 10.42 13.51
CA ARG A 264 14.40 10.47 14.44
C ARG A 264 14.69 9.68 15.70
N PHE A 265 15.26 8.49 15.58
CA PHE A 265 15.57 7.61 16.70
C PHE A 265 16.65 8.21 17.61
N ASP A 266 17.70 8.78 17.03
CA ASP A 266 18.73 9.55 17.75
C ASP A 266 18.10 10.70 18.54
N LYS A 267 17.16 11.44 17.92
CA LYS A 267 16.47 12.56 18.58
C LYS A 267 15.63 12.10 19.78
N TYR A 268 15.06 10.90 19.73
CA TYR A 268 14.33 10.34 20.86
C TYR A 268 15.26 9.77 21.95
N GLY A 269 16.57 9.65 21.66
CA GLY A 269 17.53 8.95 22.52
C GLY A 269 17.35 7.43 22.49
N TRP A 270 16.86 6.87 21.38
CA TRP A 270 16.67 5.43 21.20
C TRP A 270 17.81 4.84 20.40
N ASP A 271 18.47 3.85 20.99
CA ASP A 271 19.48 3.05 20.34
C ASP A 271 18.84 1.79 19.76
N VAL A 272 19.10 1.55 18.48
CA VAL A 272 18.65 0.38 17.71
C VAL A 272 19.83 -0.29 16.99
N SER A 273 21.05 0.00 17.41
CA SER A 273 22.28 -0.55 16.81
C SER A 273 22.40 -2.07 16.95
N ASP A 274 21.71 -2.66 17.94
CA ASP A 274 21.55 -4.12 18.09
C ASP A 274 20.66 -4.76 17.01
N HIS A 275 20.10 -3.97 16.08
CA HIS A 275 19.22 -4.44 15.02
C HIS A 275 19.72 -4.02 13.63
N THR A 276 19.83 -5.01 12.74
CA THR A 276 20.01 -4.79 11.30
C THR A 276 18.65 -4.80 10.61
N ILE A 277 18.19 -3.63 10.15
CA ILE A 277 16.86 -3.44 9.56
C ILE A 277 16.96 -3.26 8.04
N GLU A 278 16.46 -4.24 7.30
CA GLU A 278 16.28 -4.13 5.85
C GLU A 278 14.86 -3.64 5.54
N TRP A 279 14.77 -2.46 4.91
CA TRP A 279 13.49 -1.83 4.55
C TRP A 279 12.98 -2.28 3.18
N ALA A 280 11.69 -2.51 3.09
CA ALA A 280 11.00 -2.86 1.85
C ALA A 280 9.65 -2.16 1.72
N ILE A 281 9.12 -2.06 0.50
CA ILE A 281 7.74 -1.63 0.26
C ILE A 281 6.94 -2.88 -0.13
N PRO A 282 5.71 -3.07 0.42
CA PRO A 282 4.84 -4.17 0.04
C PRO A 282 4.61 -4.26 -1.47
N LYS A 283 4.42 -5.49 -1.98
CA LYS A 283 4.41 -5.78 -3.43
C LYS A 283 3.27 -5.11 -4.18
N PHE A 284 2.13 -4.88 -3.54
CA PHE A 284 1.02 -4.17 -4.16
C PHE A 284 1.34 -2.67 -4.31
N HIS A 285 2.05 -2.10 -3.33
CA HIS A 285 2.29 -0.67 -3.23
C HIS A 285 3.51 -0.23 -4.05
N ILE A 286 4.55 -1.08 -4.19
CA ILE A 286 5.83 -0.73 -4.85
C ILE A 286 5.66 -0.10 -6.25
N ASN A 287 4.66 -0.55 -7.02
CA ASN A 287 4.40 -0.04 -8.36
C ASN A 287 3.87 1.41 -8.37
N ALA A 288 3.33 1.92 -7.27
CA ALA A 288 2.97 3.34 -7.13
C ALA A 288 4.20 4.25 -6.91
N HIS A 289 5.38 3.67 -6.65
CA HIS A 289 6.61 4.43 -6.39
C HIS A 289 7.43 4.64 -7.67
N ARG A 290 8.39 5.57 -7.57
CA ARG A 290 9.35 5.91 -8.64
C ARG A 290 10.31 4.76 -8.90
N GLU A 291 10.94 4.74 -10.07
CA GLU A 291 11.88 3.68 -10.46
C GLU A 291 13.01 3.44 -9.45
N LEU A 292 13.56 4.51 -8.87
CA LEU A 292 14.60 4.38 -7.84
C LEU A 292 14.09 3.64 -6.59
N CYS A 293 12.85 3.91 -6.17
CA CYS A 293 12.23 3.20 -5.07
C CYS A 293 11.95 1.73 -5.45
N ARG A 294 11.46 1.49 -6.67
CA ARG A 294 11.23 0.14 -7.20
C ARG A 294 12.51 -0.70 -7.29
N ALA A 295 13.65 -0.09 -7.53
CA ALA A 295 14.93 -0.79 -7.56
C ALA A 295 15.45 -1.10 -6.15
N ASN A 296 15.27 -0.18 -5.19
CA ASN A 296 15.91 -0.28 -3.87
C ASN A 296 15.06 -0.99 -2.80
N TYR A 297 13.73 -0.89 -2.87
CA TYR A 297 12.82 -1.36 -1.82
C TYR A 297 11.90 -2.51 -2.28
N ASN A 298 12.08 -3.04 -3.48
CA ASN A 298 11.26 -4.13 -3.99
C ASN A 298 11.69 -5.47 -3.39
N LEU A 299 10.75 -6.15 -2.74
CA LEU A 299 10.93 -7.46 -2.12
C LEU A 299 11.44 -8.55 -3.09
N HIS A 300 11.32 -8.39 -4.40
CA HIS A 300 11.89 -9.34 -5.36
C HIS A 300 13.41 -9.24 -5.49
N PHE A 301 13.98 -8.07 -5.22
CA PHE A 301 15.41 -7.80 -5.39
C PHE A 301 16.18 -7.84 -4.07
N ILE A 302 15.47 -7.86 -2.94
CA ILE A 302 16.09 -7.91 -1.61
C ILE A 302 16.49 -9.35 -1.29
N PRO A 303 17.79 -9.62 -1.03
CA PRO A 303 18.25 -10.94 -0.65
C PRO A 303 17.50 -11.48 0.57
N PHE A 304 17.16 -12.75 0.47
CA PHE A 304 16.47 -13.49 1.53
C PHE A 304 15.08 -12.99 1.92
N ALA A 305 14.44 -12.14 1.11
CA ALA A 305 13.02 -11.80 1.27
C ALA A 305 12.09 -12.99 0.96
N CYS A 306 12.56 -14.00 0.24
CA CYS A 306 11.78 -15.16 -0.21
C CYS A 306 10.52 -14.75 -1.01
N ARG A 307 9.41 -15.50 -0.88
CA ARG A 307 8.10 -15.17 -1.48
C ARG A 307 7.21 -14.33 -0.55
N TYR A 308 7.81 -13.58 0.37
CA TYR A 308 7.11 -12.59 1.19
C TYR A 308 6.56 -11.46 0.30
N ASP A 309 5.40 -10.92 0.66
CA ASP A 309 4.70 -9.90 -0.12
C ASP A 309 4.49 -8.56 0.60
N GLY A 310 4.71 -8.46 1.91
CA GLY A 310 4.46 -7.24 2.68
C GLY A 310 3.00 -7.03 3.10
N GLU A 311 2.03 -7.70 2.47
CA GLU A 311 0.61 -7.33 2.51
C GLU A 311 -0.19 -7.92 3.68
N SER A 312 0.49 -8.59 4.61
CA SER A 312 -0.21 -9.29 5.69
C SER A 312 -0.98 -8.37 6.64
N ILE A 313 -0.47 -7.16 6.91
CA ILE A 313 -1.10 -6.20 7.81
C ILE A 313 -2.41 -5.67 7.24
N GLU A 314 -2.49 -5.50 5.92
CA GLU A 314 -3.72 -5.13 5.22
C GLU A 314 -4.80 -6.22 5.32
N ARG A 315 -4.39 -7.50 5.25
CA ARG A 315 -5.32 -8.62 5.48
C ARG A 315 -5.82 -8.64 6.92
N LEU A 316 -4.96 -8.30 7.88
CA LEU A 316 -5.34 -8.16 9.28
C LEU A 316 -6.33 -7.00 9.47
N TRP A 317 -6.14 -5.88 8.77
CA TRP A 317 -7.11 -4.79 8.78
C TRP A 317 -8.46 -5.19 8.25
N SER A 318 -8.52 -5.93 7.14
CA SER A 318 -9.79 -6.45 6.63
C SER A 318 -10.59 -7.20 7.72
N GLU A 319 -9.91 -8.03 8.52
CA GLU A 319 -10.53 -8.76 9.63
C GLU A 319 -10.90 -7.86 10.81
N PHE A 320 -9.99 -6.99 11.26
CA PHE A 320 -10.21 -6.14 12.43
C PHE A 320 -11.17 -4.98 12.18
N ASN A 321 -11.39 -4.60 10.91
CA ASN A 321 -12.36 -3.59 10.53
C ASN A 321 -13.80 -3.94 10.94
N ALA A 322 -14.12 -5.23 11.10
CA ALA A 322 -15.40 -5.66 11.65
C ALA A 322 -15.63 -5.17 13.10
N ALA A 323 -14.57 -4.86 13.85
CA ALA A 323 -14.65 -4.31 15.20
C ALA A 323 -14.87 -2.79 15.24
N ALA A 324 -14.82 -2.11 14.09
CA ALA A 324 -14.93 -0.66 14.04
C ALA A 324 -16.26 -0.17 14.63
N THR A 325 -17.38 -0.79 14.26
CA THR A 325 -18.70 -0.37 14.75
C THR A 325 -18.87 -0.61 16.25
N SER A 326 -18.42 -1.77 16.75
CA SER A 326 -18.60 -2.14 18.16
C SER A 326 -17.67 -1.37 19.09
N THR A 327 -16.50 -0.92 18.62
CA THR A 327 -15.52 -0.19 19.45
C THR A 327 -15.61 1.34 19.34
N LYS A 328 -16.27 1.87 18.31
CA LYS A 328 -16.29 3.32 18.02
C LYS A 328 -16.88 4.20 19.10
N GLU A 329 -17.92 3.71 19.79
CA GLU A 329 -18.64 4.43 20.85
C GLU A 329 -18.10 4.10 22.26
N MET A 330 -17.10 3.22 22.38
CA MET A 330 -16.52 2.85 23.67
C MET A 330 -15.68 3.99 24.25
N GLY A 331 -15.62 4.07 25.58
CA GLY A 331 -14.61 4.87 26.26
C GLY A 331 -13.19 4.35 26.00
N PRO A 332 -12.15 5.14 26.34
CA PRO A 332 -10.77 4.81 26.00
C PRO A 332 -10.29 3.48 26.61
N GLY A 333 -10.51 3.25 27.91
CA GLY A 333 -10.11 2.02 28.57
C GLY A 333 -10.82 0.79 28.03
N SER A 334 -12.15 0.84 27.97
CA SER A 334 -12.98 -0.25 27.46
C SER A 334 -12.66 -0.60 26.00
N ARG A 335 -12.34 0.39 25.16
CA ARG A 335 -11.91 0.14 23.77
C ARG A 335 -10.57 -0.59 23.72
N ARG A 336 -9.55 -0.12 24.44
CA ARG A 336 -8.22 -0.76 24.43
C ARG A 336 -8.30 -2.19 24.95
N ASP A 337 -8.98 -2.42 26.07
CA ASP A 337 -9.21 -3.76 26.63
C ASP A 337 -9.92 -4.68 25.63
N THR A 338 -10.91 -4.16 24.89
CA THR A 338 -11.64 -4.92 23.86
C THR A 338 -10.78 -5.24 22.64
N LEU A 339 -9.93 -4.30 22.20
CA LEU A 339 -9.00 -4.54 21.09
C LEU A 339 -7.91 -5.55 21.47
N ASP A 340 -7.35 -5.45 22.68
CA ASP A 340 -6.42 -6.46 23.22
C ASP A 340 -7.04 -7.87 23.18
N ASP A 341 -8.30 -8.01 23.61
CA ASP A 341 -9.03 -9.28 23.58
C ASP A 341 -9.25 -9.81 22.14
N ILE A 342 -9.63 -8.91 21.22
CA ILE A 342 -9.84 -9.24 19.79
C ILE A 342 -8.53 -9.70 19.13
N PHE A 343 -7.43 -9.00 19.37
CA PHE A 343 -6.11 -9.36 18.86
C PHE A 343 -5.61 -10.67 19.48
N GLY A 344 -5.88 -10.88 20.78
CA GLY A 344 -5.59 -12.12 21.47
C GLY A 344 -6.35 -13.31 20.90
N HIS A 345 -7.63 -13.13 20.59
CA HIS A 345 -8.45 -14.15 19.93
C HIS A 345 -7.88 -14.50 18.55
N HIS A 346 -7.53 -13.49 17.74
CA HIS A 346 -6.93 -13.69 16.43
C HIS A 346 -5.62 -14.47 16.52
N ASN A 347 -4.67 -14.01 17.35
CA ASN A 347 -3.38 -14.68 17.50
C ASN A 347 -3.53 -16.12 18.00
N TRP A 348 -4.44 -16.37 18.94
CA TRP A 348 -4.73 -17.73 19.41
C TRP A 348 -5.24 -18.63 18.28
N GLY A 349 -6.19 -18.14 17.47
CA GLY A 349 -6.66 -18.86 16.29
C GLY A 349 -5.53 -19.14 15.29
N LYS A 350 -4.63 -18.18 15.08
CA LYS A 350 -3.47 -18.35 14.20
C LYS A 350 -2.52 -19.42 14.70
N VAL A 351 -2.24 -19.48 16.01
CA VAL A 351 -1.42 -20.54 16.61
C VAL A 351 -2.04 -21.91 16.40
N ILE A 352 -3.34 -22.07 16.68
CA ILE A 352 -4.04 -23.36 16.49
C ILE A 352 -3.95 -23.83 15.05
N MET A 353 -4.13 -22.93 14.08
CA MET A 353 -4.15 -23.26 12.66
C MET A 353 -2.76 -23.35 12.02
N LEU A 354 -1.71 -22.93 12.73
CA LEU A 354 -0.37 -22.79 12.19
C LEU A 354 0.21 -24.09 11.60
N PRO A 355 0.10 -25.27 12.25
CA PRO A 355 0.65 -26.51 11.69
C PRO A 355 0.05 -26.85 10.32
N GLY A 356 -1.28 -26.76 10.20
CA GLY A 356 -1.98 -27.01 8.93
C GLY A 356 -1.64 -25.97 7.86
N TYR A 357 -1.51 -24.70 8.27
CA TYR A 357 -1.07 -23.62 7.39
C TYR A 357 0.34 -23.88 6.82
N LEU A 358 1.31 -24.22 7.67
CA LEU A 358 2.69 -24.50 7.26
C LEU A 358 2.79 -25.73 6.36
N LEU A 359 2.04 -26.79 6.66
CA LEU A 359 1.96 -27.97 5.80
C LEU A 359 1.43 -27.64 4.39
N ASN A 360 0.40 -26.80 4.30
CA ASN A 360 -0.12 -26.36 3.00
C ASN A 360 0.88 -25.48 2.26
N LYS A 361 1.61 -24.61 2.97
CA LYS A 361 2.64 -23.76 2.39
C LYS A 361 3.80 -24.58 1.82
N ILE A 362 4.29 -25.61 2.51
CA ILE A 362 5.40 -26.43 2.01
C ILE A 362 4.98 -27.29 0.81
N LYS A 363 3.76 -27.85 0.82
CA LYS A 363 3.19 -28.60 -0.30
C LYS A 363 3.08 -27.78 -1.59
N LYS A 364 2.87 -26.46 -1.47
CA LYS A 364 2.88 -25.53 -2.60
C LYS A 364 4.28 -25.04 -2.94
N GLY A 365 5.05 -24.65 -1.93
CA GLY A 365 6.35 -23.98 -2.12
C GLY A 365 7.44 -24.88 -2.69
N VAL A 366 7.48 -26.18 -2.33
CA VAL A 366 8.50 -27.11 -2.83
C VAL A 366 8.35 -27.37 -4.35
N PRO A 367 7.16 -27.71 -4.87
CA PRO A 367 6.95 -27.82 -6.31
C PRO A 367 7.21 -26.51 -7.06
N GLU A 368 6.71 -25.38 -6.55
CA GLU A 368 6.92 -24.07 -7.18
C GLU A 368 8.40 -23.71 -7.24
N ARG A 369 9.16 -23.94 -6.16
CA ARG A 369 10.61 -23.75 -6.15
C ARG A 369 11.27 -24.58 -7.24
N ASN A 370 10.92 -25.87 -7.36
CA ASN A 370 11.52 -26.73 -8.38
C ASN A 370 11.23 -26.22 -9.79
N ALA A 371 9.99 -25.83 -10.07
CA ALA A 371 9.59 -25.27 -11.36
C ALA A 371 10.35 -23.97 -11.68
N GLN A 372 10.47 -23.07 -10.70
CA GLN A 372 11.19 -21.80 -10.86
C GLN A 372 12.69 -22.00 -11.03
N VAL A 373 13.30 -22.95 -10.32
CA VAL A 373 14.72 -23.30 -10.50
C VAL A 373 14.98 -23.86 -11.89
N CYS A 374 14.13 -24.76 -12.39
CA CYS A 374 14.26 -25.27 -13.75
C CYS A 374 14.12 -24.14 -14.78
N ALA A 375 13.05 -23.34 -14.69
CA ALA A 375 12.83 -22.22 -15.61
C ALA A 375 13.98 -21.20 -15.59
N PHE A 376 14.54 -20.91 -14.42
CA PHE A 376 15.70 -20.03 -14.29
C PHE A 376 16.94 -20.60 -14.98
N ARG A 377 17.20 -21.92 -14.84
CA ARG A 377 18.32 -22.59 -15.51
C ARG A 377 18.15 -22.59 -17.02
N ASP A 378 16.98 -23.00 -17.51
CA ASP A 378 16.67 -23.03 -18.95
C ASP A 378 16.81 -21.62 -19.57
N TYR A 379 16.30 -20.60 -18.89
CA TYR A 379 16.45 -19.21 -19.32
C TYR A 379 17.91 -18.77 -19.32
N THR A 380 18.67 -19.08 -18.27
CA THR A 380 20.09 -18.75 -18.17
C THR A 380 20.91 -19.42 -19.28
N GLU A 381 20.62 -20.69 -19.59
CA GLU A 381 21.31 -21.45 -20.65
C GLU A 381 20.98 -20.94 -22.05
N SER A 382 19.83 -20.28 -22.23
CA SER A 382 19.43 -19.66 -23.51
C SER A 382 20.11 -18.31 -23.81
N LEU A 383 20.79 -17.71 -22.82
CA LEU A 383 21.40 -16.39 -22.93
C LEU A 383 22.91 -16.48 -23.22
N PRO A 384 23.52 -15.44 -23.84
CA PRO A 384 24.97 -15.39 -24.04
C PRO A 384 25.74 -15.50 -22.72
N VAL A 385 26.75 -16.39 -22.68
CA VAL A 385 27.53 -16.69 -21.47
C VAL A 385 28.16 -15.44 -20.86
N ASP A 386 28.73 -14.57 -21.69
CA ASP A 386 29.38 -13.33 -21.24
C ASP A 386 28.37 -12.38 -20.59
N ALA A 387 27.16 -12.26 -21.14
CA ALA A 387 26.09 -11.43 -20.60
C ALA A 387 25.59 -11.96 -19.25
N VAL A 388 25.48 -13.29 -19.10
CA VAL A 388 25.12 -13.93 -17.83
C VAL A 388 26.19 -13.68 -16.77
N ALA A 389 27.48 -13.78 -17.14
CA ALA A 389 28.59 -13.55 -16.22
C ALA A 389 28.67 -12.08 -15.76
N GLU A 390 28.50 -11.14 -16.69
CA GLU A 390 28.43 -9.70 -16.40
C GLU A 390 27.28 -9.39 -15.44
N TRP A 391 26.07 -9.88 -15.76
CA TRP A 391 24.88 -9.65 -14.93
C TRP A 391 25.02 -10.26 -13.54
N ARG A 392 25.51 -11.50 -13.44
CA ARG A 392 25.74 -12.16 -12.14
C ARG A 392 26.70 -11.35 -11.28
N THR A 393 27.81 -10.89 -11.86
CA THR A 393 28.81 -10.08 -11.16
C THR A 393 28.19 -8.78 -10.64
N ALA A 394 27.37 -8.10 -11.46
CA ALA A 394 26.69 -6.88 -11.06
C ALA A 394 25.71 -7.11 -9.90
N VAL A 395 24.93 -8.20 -9.93
CA VAL A 395 24.01 -8.58 -8.85
C VAL A 395 24.77 -8.91 -7.56
N GLU A 396 25.74 -9.82 -7.61
CA GLU A 396 26.50 -10.24 -6.43
C GLU A 396 27.28 -9.08 -5.78
N THR A 397 27.83 -8.18 -6.60
CA THR A 397 28.53 -6.98 -6.13
C THR A 397 27.58 -6.03 -5.39
N TRP A 398 26.37 -5.82 -5.93
CA TRP A 398 25.36 -4.98 -5.30
C TRP A 398 24.71 -5.61 -4.07
N GLU A 399 24.49 -6.93 -4.07
CA GLU A 399 23.97 -7.65 -2.90
C GLU A 399 24.98 -7.64 -1.73
N ALA A 400 26.28 -7.67 -2.04
CA ALA A 400 27.34 -7.56 -1.05
C ALA A 400 27.49 -6.14 -0.49
N ASP A 401 27.35 -5.12 -1.33
CA ASP A 401 27.46 -3.70 -0.99
C ASP A 401 26.42 -2.86 -1.75
N ARG A 402 25.39 -2.42 -1.02
CA ARG A 402 24.28 -1.62 -1.58
C ARG A 402 24.68 -0.21 -2.02
N SER A 403 25.91 0.23 -1.76
CA SER A 403 26.46 1.48 -2.31
C SER A 403 26.89 1.35 -3.77
N GLN A 404 27.09 0.13 -4.26
CA GLN A 404 27.42 -0.16 -5.65
C GLN A 404 26.24 0.12 -6.59
N PRO A 405 26.47 0.28 -7.90
CA PRO A 405 25.40 0.48 -8.87
C PRO A 405 24.35 -0.62 -8.80
N ASN A 406 23.09 -0.25 -8.57
CA ASN A 406 21.98 -1.20 -8.51
C ASN A 406 21.65 -1.72 -9.93
N PRO A 407 21.87 -3.01 -10.24
CA PRO A 407 21.60 -3.57 -11.57
C PRO A 407 20.10 -3.59 -11.91
N PHE A 408 19.22 -3.58 -10.90
CA PHE A 408 17.76 -3.55 -11.07
C PHE A 408 17.21 -2.14 -11.30
N PHE A 409 18.06 -1.10 -11.26
CA PHE A 409 17.64 0.25 -11.59
C PHE A 409 17.50 0.41 -13.12
N ILE A 410 16.26 0.28 -13.58
CA ILE A 410 15.90 0.50 -14.98
C ILE A 410 16.13 1.98 -15.32
N LYS A 411 16.95 2.24 -16.33
CA LYS A 411 17.10 3.58 -16.91
C LYS A 411 16.17 3.70 -18.11
N ARG A 412 15.01 4.35 -17.93
CA ARG A 412 14.15 4.68 -19.08
C ARG A 412 14.77 5.80 -19.93
N PRO A 413 14.65 5.74 -21.26
CA PRO A 413 15.00 6.85 -22.13
C PRO A 413 14.23 8.11 -21.71
N ALA A 414 14.90 9.27 -21.67
CA ALA A 414 14.31 10.53 -21.20
C ALA A 414 13.30 11.16 -22.18
N ILE A 415 13.02 10.49 -23.30
CA ILE A 415 12.25 11.04 -24.42
C ILE A 415 10.82 10.49 -24.37
N THR A 416 9.89 11.26 -23.82
CA THR A 416 8.44 10.97 -23.86
C THR A 416 7.73 11.96 -24.77
N GLN A 417 6.57 11.59 -25.33
CA GLN A 417 5.79 12.53 -26.15
C GLN A 417 5.42 13.78 -25.35
N ALA A 418 5.06 13.64 -24.07
CA ALA A 418 4.76 14.77 -23.21
C ALA A 418 5.97 15.71 -23.02
N ALA A 419 7.17 15.15 -22.86
CA ALA A 419 8.39 15.94 -22.75
C ALA A 419 8.70 16.70 -24.06
N ILE A 420 8.55 16.05 -25.22
CA ILE A 420 8.73 16.71 -26.52
C ILE A 420 7.65 17.77 -26.78
N LYS A 421 6.38 17.52 -26.43
CA LYS A 421 5.31 18.53 -26.51
C LYS A 421 5.64 19.77 -25.68
N ARG A 422 6.12 19.57 -24.44
CA ARG A 422 6.58 20.67 -23.58
C ARG A 422 7.74 21.43 -24.23
N GLN A 423 8.76 20.70 -24.71
CA GLN A 423 9.93 21.32 -25.33
C GLN A 423 9.58 22.13 -26.58
N LEU A 424 8.71 21.62 -27.45
CA LEU A 424 8.23 22.36 -28.63
C LEU A 424 7.46 23.63 -28.23
N SER A 425 6.66 23.56 -27.17
CA SER A 425 5.92 24.72 -26.65
C SER A 425 6.86 25.77 -26.02
N GLU A 426 7.92 25.34 -25.33
CA GLU A 426 8.97 26.20 -24.79
C GLU A 426 9.77 26.87 -25.93
N GLU A 427 10.16 26.11 -26.95
CA GLU A 427 10.83 26.62 -28.17
C GLU A 427 9.97 27.68 -28.89
N ASP A 428 8.66 27.44 -29.04
CA ASP A 428 7.73 28.41 -29.62
C ASP A 428 7.62 29.68 -28.77
N ALA A 429 7.54 29.53 -27.43
CA ALA A 429 7.48 30.67 -26.51
C ALA A 429 8.75 31.52 -26.57
N ASP A 430 9.92 30.90 -26.70
CA ASP A 430 11.20 31.59 -26.80
C ASP A 430 11.39 32.26 -28.18
N ALA A 431 10.93 31.63 -29.26
CA ALA A 431 10.90 32.25 -30.59
C ALA A 431 9.97 33.47 -30.64
N LEU A 432 8.84 33.44 -29.93
CA LEU A 432 7.94 34.59 -29.79
C LEU A 432 8.60 35.74 -29.02
N LYS A 433 9.26 35.45 -27.89
CA LYS A 433 10.01 36.45 -27.12
C LYS A 433 11.15 37.08 -27.92
N ALA A 434 11.84 36.28 -28.74
CA ALA A 434 12.96 36.73 -29.56
C ALA A 434 12.52 37.46 -30.85
N GLY A 435 11.22 37.45 -31.18
CA GLY A 435 10.69 38.06 -32.41
C GLY A 435 11.05 37.30 -33.69
N THR A 436 11.52 36.05 -33.59
CA THR A 436 11.94 35.21 -34.72
C THR A 436 10.87 34.18 -35.12
N ALA A 437 9.72 34.17 -34.45
CA ALA A 437 8.63 33.25 -34.71
C ALA A 437 7.95 33.51 -36.07
N VAL A 438 7.76 32.46 -36.86
CA VAL A 438 6.94 32.50 -38.06
C VAL A 438 5.48 32.28 -37.66
N VAL A 439 4.69 33.35 -37.64
CA VAL A 439 3.28 33.34 -37.22
C VAL A 439 2.39 33.31 -38.47
N LEU A 440 1.84 32.15 -38.80
CA LEU A 440 0.90 31.99 -39.92
C LEU A 440 -0.56 31.84 -39.46
N HIS A 441 -0.79 31.61 -38.16
CA HIS A 441 -2.11 31.48 -37.56
C HIS A 441 -2.11 32.14 -36.16
N ASP A 442 -3.23 32.74 -35.75
CA ASP A 442 -3.36 33.53 -34.52
C ASP A 442 -3.20 32.71 -33.22
N LYS A 443 -3.62 31.43 -33.26
CA LYS A 443 -3.65 30.53 -32.09
C LYS A 443 -2.74 29.30 -32.15
N PHE A 444 -2.17 28.98 -33.31
CA PHE A 444 -1.46 27.71 -33.50
C PHE A 444 -0.09 27.94 -34.13
N SER A 445 0.96 27.48 -33.47
CA SER A 445 2.30 27.38 -34.01
C SER A 445 2.45 26.17 -34.94
N ALA A 446 3.55 26.13 -35.70
CA ALA A 446 3.97 24.97 -36.47
C ALA A 446 4.07 23.71 -35.59
N GLY A 447 4.70 23.81 -34.42
CA GLY A 447 4.83 22.69 -33.48
C GLY A 447 3.47 22.19 -32.98
N SER A 448 2.57 23.11 -32.61
CA SER A 448 1.20 22.78 -32.17
C SER A 448 0.40 22.07 -33.27
N MET A 449 0.54 22.51 -34.53
CA MET A 449 -0.10 21.86 -35.67
C MET A 449 0.35 20.40 -35.84
N ILE A 450 1.66 20.13 -35.71
CA ILE A 450 2.19 18.75 -35.78
C ILE A 450 1.70 17.90 -34.60
N ILE A 451 1.70 18.46 -33.38
CA ILE A 451 1.21 17.76 -32.18
C ILE A 451 -0.23 17.29 -32.39
N VAL A 452 -1.12 18.19 -32.81
CA VAL A 452 -2.53 17.87 -33.07
C VAL A 452 -2.66 16.86 -34.21
N GLY A 453 -1.84 16.96 -35.26
CA GLY A 453 -1.87 16.02 -36.37
C GLY A 453 -1.50 14.59 -35.96
N VAL A 454 -0.49 14.41 -35.09
CA VAL A 454 -0.14 13.09 -34.53
C VAL A 454 -1.25 12.55 -33.62
N GLU A 455 -1.89 13.41 -32.81
CA GLU A 455 -3.05 13.02 -31.99
C GLU A 455 -4.26 12.59 -32.83
N LEU A 456 -4.51 13.28 -33.95
CA LEU A 456 -5.56 12.93 -34.90
C LEU A 456 -5.30 11.56 -35.53
N GLU A 457 -4.05 11.26 -35.89
CA GLU A 457 -3.68 9.95 -36.43
C GLU A 457 -3.94 8.83 -35.43
N GLU A 458 -3.65 9.06 -34.15
CA GLU A 458 -3.97 8.09 -33.10
C GLU A 458 -5.48 7.89 -32.92
N LEU A 459 -6.27 8.97 -32.99
CA LEU A 459 -7.73 8.89 -32.98
C LEU A 459 -8.28 8.14 -34.22
N GLN A 460 -7.68 8.33 -35.40
CA GLN A 460 -8.03 7.58 -36.60
C GLN A 460 -7.81 6.07 -36.41
N ARG A 461 -6.64 5.67 -35.88
CA ARG A 461 -6.33 4.26 -35.62
C ARG A 461 -7.29 3.63 -34.62
N ARG A 462 -7.56 4.30 -33.49
CA ARG A 462 -8.51 3.81 -32.48
C ARG A 462 -9.92 3.65 -33.05
N LEU A 463 -10.39 4.64 -33.81
CA LEU A 463 -11.71 4.59 -34.43
C LEU A 463 -11.81 3.50 -35.50
N LYS A 464 -10.74 3.27 -36.27
CA LYS A 464 -10.69 2.18 -37.26
C LYS A 464 -10.87 0.82 -36.58
N THR A 465 -10.15 0.55 -35.50
CA THR A 465 -10.31 -0.69 -34.72
C THR A 465 -11.72 -0.82 -34.14
N GLU A 466 -12.33 0.27 -33.66
CA GLU A 466 -13.72 0.25 -33.15
C GLU A 466 -14.75 -0.03 -34.25
N VAL A 467 -14.53 0.51 -35.45
CA VAL A 467 -15.38 0.25 -36.62
C VAL A 467 -15.24 -1.21 -37.08
N GLU A 468 -14.02 -1.75 -37.12
CA GLU A 468 -13.76 -3.15 -37.48
C GLU A 468 -14.30 -4.14 -36.42
N ALA A 469 -14.37 -3.73 -35.16
CA ALA A 469 -14.91 -4.54 -34.06
C ALA A 469 -16.44 -4.55 -33.98
N LEU A 470 -17.14 -3.69 -34.74
CA LEU A 470 -18.60 -3.72 -34.81
C LEU A 470 -19.06 -4.96 -35.60
N THR A 471 -19.67 -5.91 -34.89
CA THR A 471 -20.31 -7.07 -35.53
C THR A 471 -21.69 -6.71 -36.06
N ASP A 472 -22.24 -7.53 -36.96
CA ASP A 472 -23.59 -7.35 -37.50
C ASP A 472 -24.67 -7.28 -36.41
N HIS A 473 -24.41 -7.91 -35.25
CA HIS A 473 -25.29 -7.92 -34.09
C HIS A 473 -25.04 -6.77 -33.09
N ALA A 474 -24.22 -5.78 -33.45
CA ALA A 474 -24.00 -4.62 -32.59
C ALA A 474 -25.29 -3.84 -32.33
N THR A 475 -25.53 -3.52 -31.07
CA THR A 475 -26.69 -2.76 -30.59
C THR A 475 -26.71 -1.33 -31.16
N ASP A 476 -27.90 -0.73 -31.23
CA ASP A 476 -28.06 0.66 -31.69
C ASP A 476 -27.27 1.66 -30.85
N ILE A 477 -27.12 1.40 -29.53
CA ILE A 477 -26.30 2.22 -28.63
C ILE A 477 -24.82 2.17 -29.05
N GLN A 478 -24.31 0.98 -29.40
CA GLN A 478 -22.92 0.84 -29.87
C GLN A 478 -22.71 1.54 -31.21
N ARG A 479 -23.64 1.40 -32.15
CA ARG A 479 -23.60 2.06 -33.47
C ARG A 479 -23.64 3.58 -33.33
N ALA A 480 -24.54 4.11 -32.49
CA ALA A 480 -24.65 5.55 -32.22
C ALA A 480 -23.36 6.13 -31.64
N LYS A 481 -22.69 5.41 -30.73
CA LYS A 481 -21.42 5.84 -30.13
C LYS A 481 -20.29 5.92 -31.14
N VAL A 482 -20.18 4.95 -32.06
CA VAL A 482 -19.19 5.00 -33.13
C VAL A 482 -19.49 6.14 -34.11
N GLN A 483 -20.75 6.37 -34.45
CA GLN A 483 -21.16 7.48 -35.31
C GLN A 483 -20.83 8.85 -34.68
N GLU A 484 -21.08 9.01 -33.37
CA GLU A 484 -20.73 10.24 -32.65
C GLU A 484 -19.22 10.51 -32.71
N ARG A 485 -18.40 9.47 -32.47
CA ARG A 485 -16.94 9.58 -32.57
C ARG A 485 -16.45 9.89 -33.99
N GLN A 486 -17.08 9.31 -35.02
CA GLN A 486 -16.83 9.65 -36.42
C GLN A 486 -17.09 11.14 -36.68
N ASN A 487 -18.23 11.66 -36.22
CA ASN A 487 -18.60 13.07 -36.41
C ASN A 487 -17.63 14.02 -35.70
N VAL A 488 -17.23 13.70 -34.47
CA VAL A 488 -16.25 14.49 -33.71
C VAL A 488 -14.89 14.48 -34.39
N LEU A 489 -14.41 13.31 -34.82
CA LEU A 489 -13.13 13.20 -35.51
C LEU A 489 -13.15 13.98 -36.82
N ARG A 490 -14.24 13.90 -37.61
CA ARG A 490 -14.37 14.65 -38.86
C ARG A 490 -14.24 16.15 -38.66
N ARG A 491 -14.99 16.71 -37.71
CA ARG A 491 -14.94 18.16 -37.40
C ARG A 491 -13.54 18.60 -36.97
N ARG A 492 -12.83 17.78 -36.19
CA ARG A 492 -11.46 18.09 -35.76
C ARG A 492 -10.46 18.03 -36.93
N ILE A 493 -10.59 17.04 -37.82
CA ILE A 493 -9.76 16.94 -39.03
C ILE A 493 -10.01 18.15 -39.92
N ASP A 494 -11.28 18.48 -40.21
CA ASP A 494 -11.62 19.61 -41.09
C ASP A 494 -10.99 20.92 -40.56
N ALA A 495 -11.19 21.24 -39.28
CA ALA A 495 -10.59 22.43 -38.63
C ALA A 495 -9.05 22.40 -38.63
N TRP A 496 -8.43 21.24 -38.39
CA TRP A 496 -6.98 21.11 -38.43
C TRP A 496 -6.40 21.28 -39.84
N THR A 497 -7.10 20.77 -40.87
CA THR A 497 -6.64 20.90 -42.25
C THR A 497 -6.63 22.33 -42.77
N GLU A 498 -7.53 23.20 -42.28
CA GLU A 498 -7.53 24.64 -42.57
C GLU A 498 -6.27 25.34 -42.05
N ILE A 499 -5.73 24.88 -40.92
CA ILE A 499 -4.49 25.40 -40.32
C ILE A 499 -3.27 24.81 -41.04
N GLN A 500 -3.29 23.50 -41.33
CA GLN A 500 -2.16 22.79 -41.94
C GLN A 500 -1.77 23.36 -43.31
N GLN A 501 -2.74 23.75 -44.15
CA GLN A 501 -2.47 24.32 -45.47
C GLN A 501 -1.71 25.66 -45.42
N LEU A 502 -1.75 26.37 -44.29
CA LEU A 502 -0.98 27.60 -44.08
C LEU A 502 0.51 27.28 -43.94
N TYR A 503 0.83 26.23 -43.20
CA TYR A 503 2.21 25.77 -42.94
C TYR A 503 2.76 24.84 -44.03
N MET A 504 1.89 24.17 -44.81
CA MET A 504 2.25 23.24 -45.88
C MET A 504 1.46 23.55 -47.16
N PRO A 505 1.86 24.59 -47.92
CA PRO A 505 1.14 24.99 -49.13
C PRO A 505 1.07 23.88 -50.18
N GLY A 506 -0.09 23.72 -50.84
CA GLY A 506 -0.34 22.68 -51.85
C GLY A 506 -0.91 21.37 -51.30
N ILE A 507 -0.96 21.20 -49.97
CA ILE A 507 -1.46 19.96 -49.36
C ILE A 507 -2.96 19.75 -49.51
N ALA A 508 -3.74 20.82 -49.52
CA ALA A 508 -5.19 20.76 -49.73
C ALA A 508 -5.52 20.18 -51.12
N THR A 509 -4.85 20.65 -52.17
CA THR A 509 -5.04 20.16 -53.54
C THR A 509 -4.66 18.69 -53.67
N TYR A 510 -3.54 18.29 -53.07
CA TYR A 510 -3.10 16.89 -53.10
C TYR A 510 -4.03 15.97 -52.31
N ARG A 511 -4.54 16.41 -51.15
CA ARG A 511 -5.53 15.66 -50.36
C ARG A 511 -6.81 15.40 -51.14
N VAL A 512 -7.35 16.42 -51.80
CA VAL A 512 -8.56 16.27 -52.64
C VAL A 512 -8.34 15.23 -53.73
N ARG A 513 -7.17 15.25 -54.38
CA ARG A 513 -6.78 14.25 -55.37
C ARG A 513 -6.74 12.84 -54.78
N LEU A 514 -6.12 12.64 -53.62
CA LEU A 514 -6.07 11.32 -52.96
C LEU A 514 -7.46 10.80 -52.59
N ILE A 515 -8.31 11.66 -52.00
CA ILE A 515 -9.68 11.28 -51.62
C ILE A 515 -10.50 10.88 -52.85
N SER A 516 -10.24 11.48 -54.02
CA SER A 516 -10.93 11.12 -55.27
C SER A 516 -10.44 9.80 -55.91
N GLN A 517 -9.27 9.31 -55.51
CA GLN A 517 -8.62 8.15 -56.13
C GLN A 517 -8.73 6.86 -55.32
N VAL A 518 -9.01 6.96 -54.01
CA VAL A 518 -9.01 5.82 -53.08
C VAL A 518 -10.40 5.66 -52.49
N GLU A 519 -10.99 4.46 -52.64
CA GLU A 519 -12.26 4.11 -52.01
C GLU A 519 -12.17 4.23 -50.48
N ASP A 520 -13.26 4.64 -49.84
CA ASP A 520 -13.38 4.80 -48.37
C ASP A 520 -12.51 5.88 -47.71
N CYS A 521 -11.72 6.66 -48.47
CA CYS A 521 -10.98 7.82 -47.93
C CYS A 521 -11.87 8.99 -47.47
N TYR A 522 -13.17 8.94 -47.71
CA TYR A 522 -14.15 9.90 -47.17
C TYR A 522 -14.51 9.59 -45.70
N LEU A 523 -14.29 8.35 -45.24
CA LEU A 523 -14.53 7.97 -43.85
C LEU A 523 -13.53 8.65 -42.91
N PRO A 524 -13.96 9.21 -41.76
CA PRO A 524 -13.09 10.01 -40.90
C PRO A 524 -11.77 9.33 -40.46
N HIS A 525 -11.78 8.00 -40.31
CA HIS A 525 -10.61 7.20 -39.92
C HIS A 525 -9.66 6.85 -41.08
N ASN A 526 -10.04 7.13 -42.34
CA ASN A 526 -9.23 6.88 -43.55
C ASN A 526 -8.81 8.18 -44.27
N ILE A 527 -9.21 9.36 -43.78
CA ILE A 527 -8.82 10.63 -44.39
C ILE A 527 -7.29 10.78 -44.30
N PRO A 528 -6.56 11.00 -45.41
CA PRO A 528 -5.13 11.17 -45.38
C PRO A 528 -4.77 12.51 -44.71
N LEU A 529 -4.18 12.44 -43.50
CA LEU A 529 -3.74 13.62 -42.75
C LEU A 529 -2.55 14.31 -43.42
N LEU A 530 -1.70 13.55 -44.11
CA LEU A 530 -0.52 14.07 -44.83
C LEU A 530 0.40 14.89 -43.91
N LEU A 531 0.79 14.31 -42.76
CA LEU A 531 1.85 14.88 -41.93
C LEU A 531 3.16 15.05 -42.75
N PRO A 532 4.08 15.94 -42.35
CA PRO A 532 5.29 16.25 -43.12
C PRO A 532 6.04 15.05 -43.69
N SER A 533 6.23 13.99 -42.92
CA SER A 533 6.91 12.76 -43.33
C SER A 533 6.19 12.03 -44.48
N ALA A 534 4.86 12.05 -44.48
CA ALA A 534 4.02 11.45 -45.53
C ALA A 534 3.86 12.37 -46.75
N ALA A 535 3.98 13.69 -46.57
CA ALA A 535 3.81 14.68 -47.62
C ALA A 535 5.11 15.06 -48.36
N ALA A 536 6.28 14.91 -47.71
CA ALA A 536 7.56 15.43 -48.19
C ALA A 536 7.99 14.89 -49.56
N SER A 537 7.54 13.69 -49.94
CA SER A 537 7.80 13.11 -51.26
C SER A 537 7.04 13.79 -52.40
N PHE A 538 5.99 14.56 -52.09
CA PHE A 538 5.06 15.11 -53.08
C PHE A 538 4.92 16.64 -53.00
N ILE A 539 5.25 17.22 -51.84
CA ILE A 539 5.11 18.66 -51.57
C ILE A 539 6.36 19.14 -50.82
N PRO A 540 6.95 20.27 -51.22
CA PRO A 540 8.05 20.89 -50.46
C PRO A 540 7.63 21.15 -49.01
N CYS A 541 8.28 20.47 -48.07
CA CYS A 541 8.06 20.62 -46.64
C CYS A 541 9.26 21.32 -46.00
N ALA A 542 9.02 22.29 -45.12
CA ALA A 542 10.10 22.93 -44.38
C ALA A 542 10.84 21.89 -43.51
N PRO A 543 12.19 21.88 -43.49
CA PRO A 543 12.97 20.93 -42.69
C PRO A 543 12.63 20.97 -41.19
N SER A 544 12.23 22.15 -40.67
CA SER A 544 11.78 22.31 -39.28
C SER A 544 10.54 21.48 -38.96
N LEU A 545 9.56 21.40 -39.87
CA LEU A 545 8.35 20.60 -39.68
C LEU A 545 8.67 19.10 -39.64
N LEU A 546 9.58 18.65 -40.52
CA LEU A 546 10.06 17.27 -40.54
C LEU A 546 10.80 16.91 -39.25
N GLN A 547 11.62 17.83 -38.73
CA GLN A 547 12.34 17.64 -37.47
C GLN A 547 11.39 17.60 -36.27
N GLN A 548 10.39 18.48 -36.23
CA GLN A 548 9.37 18.51 -35.18
C GLN A 548 8.55 17.21 -35.17
N GLU A 549 8.11 16.73 -36.34
CA GLU A 549 7.44 15.44 -36.46
C GLU A 549 8.36 14.30 -36.03
N TRP A 550 9.61 14.25 -36.54
CA TRP A 550 10.56 13.20 -36.18
C TRP A 550 10.77 13.07 -34.66
N ARG A 551 10.94 14.20 -33.96
CA ARG A 551 11.09 14.22 -32.50
C ARG A 551 9.87 13.63 -31.80
N LEU A 552 8.66 13.99 -32.24
CA LEU A 552 7.41 13.43 -31.70
C LEU A 552 7.25 11.94 -32.00
N ARG A 553 7.59 11.49 -33.23
CA ARG A 553 7.54 10.07 -33.62
C ARG A 553 8.54 9.21 -32.87
N CYS A 554 9.76 9.71 -32.70
CA CYS A 554 10.79 9.05 -31.90
C CYS A 554 10.32 8.89 -30.45
N ALA A 555 9.76 9.96 -29.86
CA ALA A 555 9.17 9.91 -28.53
C ALA A 555 7.96 8.96 -28.44
N GLN A 556 7.12 8.90 -29.46
CA GLN A 556 6.00 7.97 -29.55
C GLN A 556 6.47 6.52 -29.56
N ALA A 557 7.55 6.20 -30.28
CA ALA A 557 8.14 4.87 -30.28
C ALA A 557 8.70 4.49 -28.88
N PHE A 558 9.32 5.44 -28.18
CA PHE A 558 9.77 5.23 -26.80
C PHE A 558 8.62 5.02 -25.82
N ASP A 559 7.54 5.82 -25.93
CA ASP A 559 6.34 5.64 -25.11
C ASP A 559 5.70 4.28 -25.37
N SER A 560 5.55 3.87 -26.64
CA SER A 560 4.99 2.56 -27.01
C SER A 560 5.85 1.40 -26.50
N LEU A 561 7.19 1.52 -26.57
CA LEU A 561 8.10 0.54 -26.00
C LEU A 561 7.98 0.52 -24.47
N GLY A 562 7.79 1.69 -23.84
CA GLY A 562 7.54 1.84 -22.41
C GLY A 562 6.25 1.16 -21.96
N ASP A 563 5.17 1.31 -22.73
CA ASP A 563 3.87 0.66 -22.49
C ASP A 563 3.99 -0.86 -22.64
N LEU A 564 4.65 -1.33 -23.71
CA LEU A 564 4.87 -2.76 -23.93
C LEU A 564 5.70 -3.39 -22.80
N ARG A 565 6.78 -2.71 -22.37
CA ARG A 565 7.55 -3.13 -21.18
C ARG A 565 6.68 -3.13 -19.94
N GLY A 566 5.87 -2.10 -19.72
CA GLY A 566 4.93 -2.03 -18.59
C GLY A 566 3.93 -3.19 -18.58
N HIS A 567 3.45 -3.63 -19.75
CA HIS A 567 2.56 -4.80 -19.86
C HIS A 567 3.25 -6.13 -19.62
N ILE A 568 4.57 -6.23 -19.83
CA ILE A 568 5.37 -7.44 -19.56
C ILE A 568 5.88 -7.45 -18.11
N GLU A 569 6.08 -6.27 -17.51
CA GLU A 569 6.52 -6.07 -16.12
C GLU A 569 5.39 -6.29 -15.08
N MET A 570 4.12 -6.16 -15.50
CA MET A 570 2.93 -6.50 -14.71
C MET A 570 2.61 -7.99 -14.78
#